data_AF-A0A9D9RLF0-F1
#
_entry.id   AF-A0A9D9RLF0-F1
#
_cell.length_a   1.000
_cell.length_b   1.000
_cell.length_c   1.000
_cell.angle_alpha   90.00
_cell.angle_beta   90.00
_cell.angle_gamma   90.00
#
_symmetry.space_group_name_H-M   'P 1'
#
loop_
_entity.id
_entity.type
_entity.pdbx_description
1 polymer ?
#
loop_
_entity_poly.entity_id
_entity_poly.type
_entity_poly.pdbx_seq_one_letter_code
_entity_poly.pdbx_strand_id
1 'polypeptide(L)'
;MLNSAEMICGAQEDVVAIGLQPEQSPEELGQIIADVCDRWSRDDVMVFTDLFSGTPSNVVARVLDGKGFQHISGVNLALLIEALMCRDSMSALETAGELISMAGETIVDVNLILQGS
;
A
#
# COMPACT_ATOMS: atom_id res chain seq x y z
N MET A 1 4.05 -8.82 -4.37
CA MET A 1 3.35 -8.71 -3.07
C MET A 1 1.86 -9.00 -3.25
N LEU A 2 1.15 -8.29 -4.14
CA LEU A 2 -0.29 -8.52 -4.40
C LEU A 2 -0.64 -9.99 -4.67
N ASN A 3 0.05 -10.66 -5.61
CA ASN A 3 -0.21 -12.08 -5.88
C ASN A 3 -0.10 -12.97 -4.62
N SER A 4 0.85 -12.67 -3.73
CA SER A 4 1.01 -13.42 -2.47
C SER A 4 -0.13 -13.15 -1.49
N ALA A 5 -0.64 -11.91 -1.45
CA ALA A 5 -1.82 -11.58 -0.67
C ALA A 5 -3.07 -12.26 -1.24
N GLU A 6 -3.24 -12.31 -2.57
CA GLU A 6 -4.37 -12.99 -3.22
C GLU A 6 -4.37 -14.51 -3.00
N MET A 7 -3.20 -15.13 -2.84
CA MET A 7 -3.12 -16.53 -2.42
C MET A 7 -3.74 -16.80 -1.04
N ILE A 8 -3.81 -15.78 -0.19
CA ILE A 8 -4.31 -15.85 1.19
C ILE A 8 -5.74 -15.33 1.29
N CYS A 9 -6.00 -14.15 0.72
CA CYS A 9 -7.28 -13.44 0.78
C CYS A 9 -8.24 -13.82 -0.37
N GLY A 10 -7.80 -14.64 -1.33
CA GLY A 10 -8.50 -14.86 -2.59
C GLY A 10 -8.27 -13.71 -3.59
N ALA A 11 -8.77 -13.88 -4.81
CA ALA A 11 -8.67 -12.86 -5.87
C ALA A 11 -9.26 -11.52 -5.39
N GLN A 12 -8.57 -10.42 -5.68
CA GLN A 12 -8.95 -9.11 -5.21
C GLN A 12 -9.37 -8.20 -6.37
N GLU A 13 -10.50 -7.53 -6.20
CA GLU A 13 -10.97 -6.48 -7.11
C GLU A 13 -10.57 -5.10 -6.57
N ASP A 14 -10.73 -4.04 -7.37
CA ASP A 14 -10.47 -2.66 -6.94
C ASP A 14 -9.08 -2.46 -6.28
N VAL A 15 -8.06 -3.15 -6.82
CA VAL A 15 -6.66 -3.05 -6.39
C VAL A 15 -5.77 -3.18 -7.63
N VAL A 16 -4.67 -2.43 -7.65
CA VAL A 16 -3.69 -2.51 -8.75
C VAL A 16 -2.27 -2.42 -8.20
N ALA A 17 -1.38 -3.24 -8.76
CA ALA A 17 0.05 -3.16 -8.51
C ALA A 17 0.72 -2.38 -9.63
N ILE A 18 1.41 -1.30 -9.29
CA ILE A 18 2.17 -0.47 -10.24
C ILE A 18 3.66 -0.66 -9.93
N GLY A 19 4.39 -1.26 -10.87
CA GLY A 19 5.84 -1.44 -10.77
C GLY A 19 6.58 -0.36 -11.56
N LEU A 20 7.60 0.25 -10.95
CA LEU A 20 8.51 1.16 -11.63
C LEU A 20 9.58 0.35 -12.37
N GLN A 21 9.64 0.49 -13.69
CA GLN A 21 10.71 -0.08 -14.51
C GLN A 21 11.94 0.85 -14.55
N PRO A 22 13.17 0.33 -14.72
CA PRO A 22 14.39 1.16 -14.73
C PRO A 22 14.39 2.26 -15.80
N GLU A 23 13.72 2.03 -16.93
CA GLU A 23 13.66 2.96 -18.06
C GLU A 23 12.53 3.98 -17.94
N GLN A 24 11.61 3.82 -16.97
CA GLN A 24 10.48 4.72 -16.79
C GLN A 24 10.89 5.99 -16.05
N SER A 25 10.50 7.13 -16.62
CA SER A 25 10.63 8.44 -15.99
C SER A 25 9.62 8.63 -14.84
N PRO A 26 9.93 9.50 -13.86
CA PRO A 26 8.97 9.91 -12.83
C PRO A 26 7.67 10.48 -13.40
N GLU A 27 7.74 11.20 -14.53
CA GLU A 27 6.60 11.77 -15.23
C GLU A 27 5.66 10.68 -15.79
N GLU A 28 6.22 9.65 -16.43
CA GLU A 28 5.45 8.51 -16.95
C GLU A 28 4.77 7.74 -15.81
N LEU A 29 5.50 7.49 -14.72
CA LEU A 29 4.92 6.87 -13.52
C LEU A 29 3.77 7.73 -12.98
N GLY A 30 3.97 9.05 -12.91
CA GLY A 30 2.96 9.97 -12.41
C GLY A 30 1.69 9.96 -13.25
N GLN A 31 1.81 9.89 -14.58
CA GLN A 31 0.66 9.77 -15.47
C GLN A 31 -0.10 8.47 -15.24
N ILE A 32 0.60 7.34 -15.09
CA ILE A 32 -0.03 6.04 -14.80
C ILE A 32 -0.84 6.10 -13.50
N ILE A 33 -0.27 6.70 -12.45
CA ILE A 33 -0.93 6.84 -11.14
C ILE A 33 -2.15 7.74 -11.25
N ALA A 34 -2.04 8.88 -11.93
CA ALA A 34 -3.17 9.78 -12.17
C ALA A 34 -4.31 9.07 -12.92
N ASP A 35 -3.99 8.36 -14.00
CA ASP A 35 -4.98 7.64 -14.82
C ASP A 35 -5.65 6.50 -14.05
N VAL A 36 -4.93 5.82 -13.16
CA VAL A 36 -5.52 4.81 -12.25
C VAL A 36 -6.48 5.48 -11.27
N CYS A 37 -6.03 6.53 -10.58
CA CYS A 37 -6.85 7.19 -9.57
C CYS A 37 -8.09 7.87 -10.17
N ASP A 38 -7.98 8.46 -11.36
CA ASP A 38 -9.12 9.11 -12.02
C ASP A 38 -10.18 8.11 -12.50
N ARG A 39 -9.80 6.84 -12.73
CA ARG A 39 -10.76 5.74 -13.01
C ARG A 39 -11.47 5.25 -11.75
N TRP A 40 -10.90 5.46 -10.58
CA TRP A 40 -11.50 5.11 -9.31
C TRP A 40 -12.37 6.27 -8.85
N SER A 41 -13.67 6.19 -9.12
CA SER A 41 -14.67 7.20 -8.73
C SER A 41 -14.98 7.16 -7.22
N ARG A 42 -13.97 7.02 -6.36
CA ARG A 42 -14.11 6.83 -4.91
C ARG A 42 -13.26 7.85 -4.14
N ASP A 43 -13.88 8.46 -3.14
CA ASP A 43 -13.26 9.47 -2.26
C ASP A 43 -12.45 8.84 -1.10
N ASP A 44 -11.96 7.60 -1.24
CA ASP A 44 -11.36 6.83 -0.16
C ASP A 44 -10.27 5.87 -0.66
N VAL A 45 -9.21 6.42 -1.26
CA VAL A 45 -8.13 5.65 -1.88
C VAL A 45 -6.96 5.45 -0.92
N MET A 46 -6.47 4.21 -0.81
CA MET A 46 -5.19 3.90 -0.18
C MET A 46 -4.11 3.64 -1.21
N VAL A 47 -2.92 4.18 -0.96
CA VAL A 47 -1.72 3.94 -1.75
C VAL A 47 -0.64 3.33 -0.85
N PHE A 48 0.02 2.29 -1.34
CA PHE A 48 1.10 1.60 -0.65
C PHE A 48 2.40 1.70 -1.44
N THR A 49 3.49 2.12 -0.80
CA THR A 49 4.83 2.09 -1.38
C THR A 49 5.80 1.27 -0.53
N ASP A 50 6.85 0.77 -1.18
CA ASP A 50 7.90 -0.03 -0.55
C ASP A 50 8.85 0.82 0.31
N LEU A 51 9.22 2.03 -0.14
CA LEU A 51 10.20 2.89 0.52
C LEU A 51 9.78 4.37 0.55
N PHE A 52 9.90 5.00 1.72
CA PHE A 52 9.46 6.38 1.97
C PHE A 52 10.23 7.41 1.13
N SER A 53 11.51 7.15 0.82
CA SER A 53 12.38 8.03 0.05
C SER A 53 12.60 7.57 -1.41
N GLY A 54 11.78 6.64 -1.91
CA GLY A 54 11.87 6.15 -3.29
C GLY A 54 11.17 7.06 -4.29
N THR A 55 11.57 6.97 -5.57
CA THR A 55 10.88 7.63 -6.69
C THR A 55 9.36 7.38 -6.67
N PRO A 56 8.86 6.15 -6.44
CA PRO A 56 7.42 5.91 -6.38
C PRO A 56 6.71 6.72 -5.27
N SER A 57 7.30 6.76 -4.07
CA SER A 57 6.73 7.49 -2.93
C SER A 57 6.60 8.99 -3.20
N ASN A 58 7.67 9.60 -3.74
CA ASN A 58 7.67 11.02 -4.06
C ASN A 58 6.69 11.38 -5.20
N VAL A 59 6.61 10.53 -6.23
CA VAL A 59 5.68 10.73 -7.35
C VAL A 59 4.24 10.64 -6.89
N VAL A 60 3.89 9.64 -6.08
CA VAL A 60 2.55 9.52 -5.47
C VAL A 60 2.19 10.79 -4.71
N ALA A 61 3.05 11.22 -3.77
CA ALA A 61 2.81 12.39 -2.94
C ALA A 61 2.59 13.67 -3.76
N ARG A 62 3.32 13.83 -4.88
CA ARG A 62 3.18 14.98 -5.78
C ARG A 62 1.91 14.90 -6.64
N VAL A 63 1.57 13.74 -7.19
CA VAL A 63 0.46 13.58 -8.14
C VAL A 63 -0.89 13.62 -7.43
N LEU A 64 -0.95 13.11 -6.20
CA LEU A 64 -2.17 13.05 -5.41
C LEU A 64 -2.27 14.19 -4.39
N ASP A 65 -1.37 15.18 -4.44
CA ASP A 65 -1.44 16.36 -3.57
C ASP A 65 -2.80 17.04 -3.66
N GLY A 66 -3.37 17.39 -2.50
CA GLY A 66 -4.71 17.96 -2.40
C GLY A 66 -5.88 17.00 -2.70
N LYS A 67 -5.63 15.73 -3.06
CA LYS A 67 -6.67 14.69 -3.15
C LYS A 67 -6.87 14.04 -1.77
N GLY A 68 -8.08 13.55 -1.47
CA GLY A 68 -8.37 12.78 -0.26
C GLY A 68 -7.87 11.35 -0.41
N PHE A 69 -6.64 11.06 0.02
CA PHE A 69 -6.06 9.71 -0.01
C PHE A 69 -5.22 9.45 1.23
N GLN A 70 -4.97 8.17 1.52
CA GLN A 70 -3.99 7.75 2.53
C GLN A 70 -2.82 7.06 1.87
N HIS A 71 -1.60 7.38 2.32
CA HIS A 71 -0.37 6.83 1.78
C HIS A 71 0.47 6.19 2.88
N ILE A 72 0.63 4.87 2.80
CA ILE A 72 1.49 4.11 3.69
C ILE A 72 2.74 3.68 2.93
N SER A 73 3.91 3.93 3.51
CA SER A 73 5.18 3.48 2.95
C SER A 73 5.85 2.44 3.86
N GLY A 74 6.74 1.62 3.31
CA GLY A 74 7.32 0.49 4.04
C GLY A 74 6.38 -0.71 4.14
N VAL A 75 5.44 -0.84 3.19
CA VAL A 75 4.46 -1.93 3.23
C VAL A 75 5.16 -3.29 3.14
N ASN A 76 4.68 -4.24 3.93
CA ASN A 76 5.04 -5.64 3.82
C ASN A 76 3.78 -6.48 3.59
N LEU A 77 3.95 -7.78 3.42
CA LEU A 77 2.83 -8.67 3.11
C LEU A 77 1.77 -8.70 4.21
N ALA A 78 2.16 -8.67 5.49
CA ALA A 78 1.21 -8.69 6.61
C ALA A 78 0.32 -7.44 6.60
N LEU A 79 0.92 -6.26 6.43
CA LEU A 79 0.19 -4.99 6.34
C LEU A 79 -0.74 -4.96 5.12
N LEU A 80 -0.31 -5.48 3.97
CA LEU A 80 -1.16 -5.54 2.77
C LEU A 80 -2.37 -6.48 2.98
N ILE A 81 -2.17 -7.62 3.63
CA ILE A 81 -3.25 -8.56 3.94
C ILE A 81 -4.28 -7.89 4.85
N GLU A 82 -3.83 -7.25 5.93
CA GLU A 82 -4.73 -6.57 6.86
C GLU A 82 -5.53 -5.46 6.15
N ALA A 83 -4.88 -4.66 5.31
CA ALA A 83 -5.55 -3.63 4.52
C ALA A 83 -6.67 -4.19 3.64
N LEU A 84 -6.41 -5.32 2.96
CA LEU A 84 -7.38 -5.99 2.11
C LEU A 84 -8.53 -6.63 2.92
N MET A 85 -8.28 -7.05 4.15
CA MET A 85 -9.33 -7.62 5.03
C MET A 85 -10.23 -6.53 5.61
N CYS A 86 -9.69 -5.34 5.90
CA CYS A 86 -10.44 -4.25 6.55
C CYS A 86 -11.16 -3.32 5.58
N ARG A 87 -10.81 -3.32 4.28
CA ARG A 87 -11.25 -2.36 3.25
C ARG A 87 -12.77 -2.18 3.09
N ASP A 88 -13.57 -3.20 3.42
CA ASP A 88 -15.03 -3.15 3.28
C ASP A 88 -15.73 -2.67 4.56
N SER A 89 -14.98 -2.52 5.65
CA SER A 89 -15.50 -2.24 6.99
C SER A 89 -14.97 -0.95 7.62
N MET A 90 -13.89 -0.39 7.06
CA MET A 90 -13.20 0.80 7.57
C MET A 90 -12.92 1.77 6.42
N SER A 91 -12.92 3.07 6.73
CA SER A 91 -12.40 4.07 5.79
C SER A 91 -10.89 3.92 5.58
N ALA A 92 -10.34 4.54 4.54
CA ALA A 92 -8.89 4.58 4.32
C ALA A 92 -8.16 5.18 5.52
N LEU A 93 -8.72 6.22 6.16
CA LEU A 93 -8.13 6.87 7.33
C LEU A 93 -8.09 5.95 8.55
N GLU A 94 -9.19 5.26 8.84
CA GLU A 94 -9.26 4.28 9.94
C GLU A 94 -8.30 3.11 9.68
N THR A 95 -8.30 2.60 8.45
CA THR A 95 -7.39 1.52 8.02
C THR A 95 -5.93 1.95 8.17
N ALA A 96 -5.57 3.17 7.75
CA ALA A 96 -4.21 3.70 7.93
C ALA A 96 -3.80 3.73 9.41
N GLY A 97 -4.69 4.14 10.30
CA GLY A 97 -4.45 4.13 11.74
C GLY A 97 -4.17 2.74 12.29
N GLU A 98 -4.99 1.75 11.91
CA GLU A 98 -4.85 0.36 12.32
C GLU A 98 -3.51 -0.23 11.82
N LEU A 99 -3.19 -0.04 10.55
CA LEU A 99 -1.94 -0.52 9.94
C LEU A 99 -0.71 0.07 10.63
N ILE A 100 -0.72 1.36 10.96
CA ILE A 100 0.39 2.01 11.67
C ILE A 100 0.53 1.43 13.09
N SER A 101 -0.58 1.15 13.78
CA SER A 101 -0.56 0.56 15.11
C SER A 101 0.08 -0.83 15.11
N MET A 102 -0.24 -1.68 14.12
CA MET A 102 0.31 -3.04 14.06
C MET A 102 1.69 -3.14 13.39
N ALA A 103 2.14 -2.13 12.63
CA ALA A 103 3.35 -2.22 11.81
C ALA A 103 4.60 -2.68 12.58
N GLY A 104 4.78 -2.20 13.81
CA GLY A 104 5.93 -2.56 14.65
C GLY A 104 5.98 -4.05 15.03
N GLU A 105 4.84 -4.73 15.02
CA GLU A 105 4.73 -6.16 15.38
C GLU A 105 4.91 -7.08 14.17
N THR A 106 4.87 -6.54 12.95
CA THR A 106 4.98 -7.32 11.71
C THR A 106 6.42 -7.73 11.36
N ILE A 107 7.41 -7.20 12.09
CA ILE A 107 8.82 -7.49 11.89
C ILE A 107 9.38 -8.11 13.17
N VAL A 108 9.61 -9.41 13.13
CA VAL A 108 10.02 -10.19 14.29
C VAL A 108 11.26 -11.03 14.02
N ASP A 109 12.15 -11.14 15.00
CA ASP A 109 13.17 -12.18 15.01
C ASP A 109 12.58 -13.46 15.59
N VAL A 110 12.22 -14.38 14.70
CA VAL A 110 11.60 -15.66 15.06
C VAL A 110 12.51 -16.49 15.97
N ASN A 111 13.84 -16.39 15.85
CA ASN A 111 14.74 -17.17 16.70
C ASN A 111 14.66 -16.72 18.16
N LEU A 112 14.52 -15.41 18.41
CA LEU A 112 14.37 -14.88 19.77
C LEU A 112 13.03 -15.28 20.38
N ILE A 113 11.97 -15.34 19.58
CA ILE A 113 10.65 -15.81 20.03
C ILE A 113 10.70 -17.28 20.44
N LEU A 114 11.31 -18.14 19.60
CA LEU A 114 11.39 -19.58 19.84
C LEU A 114 12.36 -19.97 20.98
N GLN A 115 13.35 -19.14 21.29
CA GLN A 115 14.28 -19.36 22.40
C GLN A 115 13.72 -18.91 23.76
N GLY A 116 12.71 -18.02 23.76
CA GLY A 116 12.00 -17.57 24.97
C GLY A 116 10.76 -18.41 25.33
N SER A 117 10.53 -19.52 24.62
CA SER A 117 9.39 -20.44 24.79
C SER A 117 9.79 -21.73 25.51
#